data_AF-A0A0X3Y6X8-F1
#
_entry.id   AF-A0A0X3Y6X8-F1
#
_cell.length_a   1.000
_cell.length_b   1.000
_cell.length_c   1.000
_cell.angle_alpha   90.00
_cell.angle_beta   90.00
_cell.angle_gamma   90.00
#
_symmetry.space_group_name_H-M   'P 1'
#
loop_
_entity.id
_entity.type
_entity.pdbx_description
1 polymer ?
#
loop_
_entity_poly.entity_id
_entity_poly.type
_entity_poly.pdbx_seq_one_letter_code
_entity_poly.pdbx_strand_id
1 'polypeptide(L)'
;MKYAFVNQAKSEPFPKGRGICSNCDAELIAKCGRVKIWHWAHKGKPPCDPWWETETQWHRDWKNNFPADWQEVSHIDPLSGEKHIADLKNPFGLVVEFQHSPIKPEEMASREAFYENMV
;
A
#
# COMPACT_ATOMS: atom_id res chain seq x y z
N MET A 1 -0.62 3.05 -5.57
CA MET A 1 0.60 2.76 -4.78
C MET A 1 1.61 3.88 -5.03
N LYS A 2 2.27 4.32 -3.98
CA LYS A 2 3.38 5.27 -4.01
C LYS A 2 4.70 4.57 -4.37
N TYR A 3 4.90 3.33 -3.95
CA TYR A 3 6.16 2.61 -4.18
C TYR A 3 6.00 1.37 -5.07
N ALA A 4 7.11 1.00 -5.69
CA ALA A 4 7.34 -0.27 -6.39
C ALA A 4 8.80 -0.67 -6.19
N PHE A 5 9.12 -1.95 -6.42
CA PHE A 5 10.51 -2.38 -6.55
C PHE A 5 11.03 -2.14 -7.96
N VAL A 6 12.11 -1.38 -8.08
CA VAL A 6 12.85 -1.12 -9.33
C VAL A 6 14.31 -1.46 -9.06
N ASN A 7 14.86 -2.42 -9.80
CA ASN A 7 16.21 -2.96 -9.55
C ASN A 7 16.40 -3.39 -8.08
N GLN A 8 15.40 -4.08 -7.50
CA GLN A 8 15.38 -4.54 -6.10
C GLN A 8 15.38 -3.42 -5.04
N ALA A 9 15.31 -2.15 -5.44
CA ALA A 9 15.18 -1.01 -4.54
C ALA A 9 13.76 -0.46 -4.57
N LYS A 10 13.26 -0.02 -3.41
CA LYS A 10 11.97 0.67 -3.30
C LYS A 10 12.08 2.04 -3.98
N SER A 11 11.16 2.34 -4.89
CA SER A 11 11.19 3.57 -5.70
C SER A 11 9.81 4.19 -5.83
N GLU A 12 9.76 5.51 -5.74
CA GLU A 12 8.62 6.31 -6.20
C GLU A 12 8.50 6.26 -7.74
N PRO A 13 7.32 6.56 -8.30
CA PRO A 13 7.11 6.59 -9.75
C PRO A 13 7.93 7.68 -10.43
N PHE A 14 8.53 7.33 -11.56
CA PHE A 14 9.26 8.26 -12.42
C PHE A 14 8.84 8.06 -13.89
N PRO A 15 9.03 9.07 -14.76
CA PRO A 15 8.56 9.01 -16.14
C PRO A 15 9.05 7.76 -16.89
N LYS A 16 8.12 7.05 -17.54
CA LYS A 16 8.36 5.78 -18.26
C LYS A 16 8.85 4.62 -17.38
N GLY A 17 8.80 4.79 -16.05
CA GLY A 17 9.20 3.76 -15.09
C GLY A 17 8.34 2.51 -15.18
N ARG A 18 9.00 1.38 -14.94
CA ARG A 18 8.40 0.06 -14.70
C ARG A 18 8.99 -0.49 -13.41
N GLY A 19 8.15 -1.15 -12.63
CA GLY A 19 8.55 -1.77 -11.37
C GLY A 19 7.73 -3.01 -11.08
N ILE A 20 8.00 -3.61 -9.94
CA ILE A 20 7.32 -4.81 -9.44
C ILE A 20 6.53 -4.44 -8.19
N CYS A 21 5.29 -4.90 -8.10
CA CYS A 21 4.45 -4.73 -6.92
C CYS A 21 5.05 -5.52 -5.75
N SER A 22 5.28 -4.85 -4.62
CA SER A 22 5.80 -5.48 -3.39
C SER A 22 4.84 -6.47 -2.75
N ASN A 23 3.56 -6.48 -3.16
CA ASN A 23 2.53 -7.33 -2.58
C ASN A 23 2.16 -8.52 -3.48
N CYS A 24 2.06 -8.31 -4.80
CA CYS A 24 1.57 -9.34 -5.73
C CYS A 24 2.55 -9.73 -6.83
N ASP A 25 3.77 -9.16 -6.83
CA ASP A 25 4.83 -9.42 -7.80
C ASP A 25 4.48 -9.09 -9.26
N ALA A 26 3.30 -8.53 -9.51
CA ALA A 26 2.87 -8.13 -10.83
C ALA A 26 3.57 -6.84 -11.30
N GLU A 27 3.68 -6.68 -12.61
CA GLU A 27 4.27 -5.51 -13.24
C GLU A 27 3.45 -4.24 -12.94
N LEU A 28 4.15 -3.20 -12.50
CA LEU A 28 3.64 -1.85 -12.26
C LEU A 28 4.17 -0.89 -13.33
N ILE A 29 3.32 0.03 -13.79
CA ILE A 29 3.65 1.10 -14.73
C ILE A 29 3.49 2.44 -14.01
N ALA A 30 4.51 3.29 -14.11
CA ALA A 30 4.47 4.64 -13.54
C ALA A 30 3.46 5.52 -14.28
N LYS A 31 2.60 6.22 -13.52
CA LYS A 31 1.65 7.22 -14.00
C LYS A 31 2.11 8.60 -13.54
N CYS A 32 2.85 9.29 -14.40
CA CYS A 32 3.46 10.60 -14.11
C CYS A 32 2.75 11.74 -14.88
N GLY A 33 1.44 11.88 -14.68
CA GLY A 33 0.63 12.91 -15.33
C GLY A 33 0.58 14.23 -14.53
N ARG A 34 -0.20 15.21 -15.03
CA ARG A 34 -0.44 16.49 -14.33
C ARG A 34 -1.74 16.53 -13.52
N VAL A 35 -2.63 15.55 -13.73
CA VAL A 35 -4.00 15.55 -13.19
C VAL A 35 -4.09 14.78 -11.88
N LYS A 36 -3.50 13.58 -11.84
CA LYS A 36 -3.46 12.74 -10.64
C LYS A 36 -2.06 12.78 -10.06
N ILE A 37 -1.99 12.61 -8.73
CA ILE A 37 -0.74 12.37 -8.04
C ILE A 37 0.04 11.23 -8.71
N TRP A 38 1.35 11.35 -8.78
CA TRP A 38 2.16 10.32 -9.38
C TRP A 38 2.03 9.03 -8.58
N HIS A 39 1.75 7.94 -9.26
CA HIS A 39 1.55 6.64 -8.64
C HIS A 39 2.02 5.52 -9.56
N TRP A 40 2.30 4.38 -8.95
CA TRP A 40 2.41 3.11 -9.64
C TRP A 40 1.02 2.49 -9.82
N ALA A 41 0.74 2.01 -11.03
CA ALA A 41 -0.50 1.32 -11.37
C ALA A 41 -0.19 -0.07 -11.92
N HIS A 42 -0.98 -1.07 -11.54
CA HIS A 42 -0.88 -2.41 -12.08
C HIS A 42 -1.08 -2.42 -13.61
N LYS A 43 -0.24 -3.18 -14.30
CA LYS A 43 -0.47 -3.52 -15.70
C LYS A 43 -1.56 -4.59 -15.76
N GLY A 44 -2.74 -4.20 -16.25
CA GLY A 44 -3.92 -5.06 -16.21
C GLY A 44 -4.65 -4.97 -14.87
N LYS A 45 -5.31 -6.05 -14.47
CA LYS A 45 -6.07 -6.14 -13.21
C LYS A 45 -5.76 -7.44 -12.46
N PRO A 46 -4.49 -7.68 -12.08
CA PRO A 46 -4.19 -8.83 -11.23
C PRO A 46 -4.88 -8.67 -9.87
N PRO A 47 -5.27 -9.78 -9.21
CA PRO A 47 -5.64 -9.73 -7.80
C PRO A 47 -4.41 -9.28 -7.00
N CYS A 48 -4.54 -8.19 -6.25
CA CYS A 48 -3.45 -7.65 -5.44
C CYS A 48 -3.87 -7.50 -3.99
N ASP A 49 -4.73 -6.54 -3.71
CA ASP A 49 -5.20 -6.23 -2.37
C ASP A 49 -6.70 -5.92 -2.45
N PRO A 50 -7.57 -6.70 -1.79
CA PRO A 50 -9.00 -6.45 -1.75
C PRO A 50 -9.37 -5.14 -1.05
N TRP A 51 -8.54 -4.64 -0.14
CA TRP A 51 -8.77 -3.39 0.62
C TRP A 51 -8.20 -2.17 -0.11
N TRP A 52 -7.77 -2.34 -1.36
CA TRP A 52 -7.19 -1.25 -2.12
C TRP A 52 -8.19 -0.11 -2.33
N GLU A 53 -7.82 1.07 -1.86
CA GLU A 53 -8.52 2.32 -2.14
C GLU A 53 -7.68 3.28 -2.99
N THR A 54 -8.35 4.26 -3.59
CA THR A 54 -7.65 5.33 -4.32
C THR A 54 -6.96 6.26 -3.33
N GLU A 55 -5.63 6.22 -3.31
CA GLU A 55 -4.84 7.11 -2.46
C GLU A 55 -5.05 8.59 -2.82
N THR A 56 -5.35 9.39 -1.80
CA THR A 56 -5.51 10.85 -1.89
C THR A 56 -4.25 11.57 -1.40
N GLN A 57 -4.17 12.88 -1.64
CA GLN A 57 -3.07 13.70 -1.13
C GLN A 57 -3.04 13.68 0.41
N TRP A 58 -4.20 13.80 1.06
CA TRP A 58 -4.32 13.72 2.53
C TRP A 58 -3.70 12.43 3.08
N HIS A 59 -4.02 11.30 2.45
CA HIS A 59 -3.55 9.99 2.86
C HIS A 59 -2.03 9.87 2.71
N ARG A 60 -1.50 10.36 1.58
CA ARG A 60 -0.06 10.37 1.34
C ARG A 60 0.69 11.29 2.29
N ASP A 61 0.12 12.45 2.61
CA ASP A 61 0.73 13.42 3.53
C ASP A 61 0.85 12.82 4.93
N TRP A 62 -0.17 12.10 5.41
CA TRP A 62 -0.09 11.36 6.67
C TRP A 62 1.03 10.32 6.68
N LYS A 63 1.08 9.45 5.66
CA LYS A 63 2.15 8.46 5.51
C LYS A 63 3.54 9.09 5.45
N ASN A 64 3.68 10.25 4.80
CA ASN A 64 4.94 10.97 4.64
C ASN A 64 5.56 11.49 5.95
N ASN A 65 4.82 11.49 7.07
CA ASN A 65 5.38 11.82 8.38
C ASN A 65 6.25 10.68 8.97
N PHE A 66 6.30 9.52 8.31
CA PHE A 66 6.98 8.32 8.78
C PHE A 66 8.06 7.85 7.78
N PRO A 67 9.05 7.05 8.22
CA PRO A 67 10.10 6.54 7.33
C PRO A 67 9.54 5.80 6.11
N ALA A 68 10.19 5.97 4.95
CA ALA A 68 9.75 5.35 3.70
C ALA A 68 9.68 3.81 3.78
N ASP A 69 10.55 3.19 4.58
CA ASP A 69 10.56 1.74 4.77
C ASP A 69 9.35 1.22 5.55
N TRP A 70 8.66 2.08 6.30
CA TRP A 70 7.45 1.70 7.03
C TRP A 70 6.20 1.80 6.16
N GLN A 71 6.23 2.61 5.10
CA GLN A 71 5.07 2.91 4.27
C GLN A 71 4.76 1.78 3.28
N GLU A 72 3.48 1.47 3.03
CA GLU A 72 3.05 0.47 2.03
C GLU A 72 3.77 -0.90 2.18
N VAL A 73 3.73 -1.47 3.38
CA VAL A 73 4.39 -2.75 3.71
C VAL A 73 3.39 -3.88 3.59
N SER A 74 3.72 -4.91 2.80
CA SER A 74 2.89 -6.10 2.69
C SER A 74 2.86 -6.87 4.02
N HIS A 75 1.66 -7.22 4.47
CA HIS A 75 1.38 -8.12 5.56
C HIS A 75 0.71 -9.37 4.98
N ILE A 76 1.19 -10.54 5.38
CA ILE A 76 0.67 -11.82 4.90
C ILE A 76 0.24 -12.62 6.13
N ASP A 77 -1.01 -13.06 6.15
CA ASP A 77 -1.47 -14.05 7.13
C ASP A 77 -0.82 -15.41 6.79
N PRO A 78 -0.01 -15.98 7.69
CA PRO A 78 0.68 -17.24 7.44
C PRO A 78 -0.25 -18.45 7.33
N LEU A 79 -1.49 -18.37 7.84
CA LEU A 79 -2.45 -19.48 7.83
C LEU A 79 -3.30 -19.51 6.56
N SER A 80 -3.92 -18.38 6.20
CA SER A 80 -4.77 -18.29 5.01
C SER A 80 -4.00 -17.97 3.73
N GLY A 81 -2.81 -17.34 3.85
CA GLY A 81 -2.09 -16.75 2.73
C GLY A 81 -2.72 -15.44 2.21
N GLU A 82 -3.73 -14.91 2.90
CA GLU A 82 -4.29 -13.59 2.63
C GLU A 82 -3.22 -12.51 2.82
N LYS A 83 -3.25 -11.48 1.97
CA LYS A 83 -2.24 -10.43 1.98
C LYS A 83 -2.85 -9.05 1.74
N HIS A 84 -2.39 -8.10 2.54
CA HIS A 84 -2.81 -6.71 2.50
C HIS A 84 -1.60 -5.79 2.62
N ILE A 85 -1.72 -4.59 2.06
CA ILE A 85 -0.68 -3.58 2.15
C ILE A 85 -1.05 -2.64 3.29
N ALA A 86 -0.28 -2.70 4.37
CA ALA A 86 -0.42 -1.77 5.47
C ALA A 86 0.00 -0.36 5.02
N ASP A 87 -0.80 0.64 5.39
CA ASP A 87 -0.43 2.04 5.20
C ASP A 87 0.94 2.36 5.82
N LEU A 88 1.11 1.96 7.09
CA LEU A 88 2.37 1.94 7.81
C LEU A 88 2.52 0.62 8.58
N LYS A 89 3.72 0.05 8.56
CA LYS A 89 4.12 -1.05 9.46
C LYS A 89 5.55 -0.83 9.91
N ASN A 90 5.77 -0.71 11.22
CA ASN A 90 7.11 -0.53 11.76
C ASN A 90 7.83 -1.89 11.96
N PRO A 91 9.16 -1.90 12.19
CA PRO A 91 9.93 -3.12 12.43
C PRO A 91 9.52 -3.92 13.67
N PHE A 92 8.77 -3.31 14.60
CA PHE A 92 8.26 -3.96 15.80
C PHE A 92 6.86 -4.57 15.59
N GLY A 93 6.32 -4.48 14.38
CA GLY A 93 5.03 -5.09 14.01
C GLY A 93 3.80 -4.23 14.30
N LEU A 94 3.95 -2.97 14.73
CA LEU A 94 2.82 -2.05 14.83
C LEU A 94 2.40 -1.61 13.44
N VAL A 95 1.11 -1.81 13.13
CA VAL A 95 0.44 -1.33 11.92
C VAL A 95 -0.33 -0.05 12.25
N VAL A 96 -0.31 0.92 11.34
CA VAL A 96 -1.17 2.10 11.43
C VAL A 96 -1.91 2.25 10.11
N GLU A 97 -3.24 2.32 10.17
CA GLU A 97 -4.11 2.51 9.00
C GLU A 97 -4.82 3.88 9.07
N PHE A 98 -4.65 4.71 8.05
CA PHE A 98 -5.26 6.03 8.02
C PHE A 98 -6.62 5.97 7.34
N GLN A 99 -7.65 6.27 8.12
CA GLN A 99 -9.01 6.28 7.61
C GLN A 99 -9.57 7.70 7.52
N HIS A 100 -9.81 8.19 6.30
CA HIS A 100 -10.45 9.49 6.07
C HIS A 100 -11.97 9.40 6.01
N SER A 101 -12.49 8.36 5.35
CA SER A 101 -13.93 8.17 5.10
C SER A 101 -14.53 7.25 6.17
N PRO A 102 -15.83 7.34 6.48
CA PRO A 102 -16.46 6.38 7.39
C PRO A 102 -16.28 4.94 6.90
N ILE A 103 -15.89 4.05 7.81
CA ILE A 103 -15.87 2.59 7.58
C ILE A 103 -16.93 1.93 8.44
N LYS A 104 -17.38 0.76 7.98
CA LYS A 104 -18.32 -0.03 8.75
C LYS A 104 -17.61 -0.67 9.96
N PRO A 105 -18.28 -0.78 11.12
CA PRO A 105 -17.69 -1.45 12.29
C PRO A 105 -17.22 -2.88 12.00
N GLU A 106 -17.90 -3.62 11.12
CA GLU A 106 -17.51 -4.98 10.74
C GLU A 106 -16.21 -5.00 9.94
N GLU A 107 -16.00 -4.01 9.08
CA GLU A 107 -14.75 -3.87 8.33
C GLU A 107 -13.61 -3.48 9.26
N MET A 108 -13.83 -2.53 10.18
CA MET A 108 -12.86 -2.15 11.21
C MET A 108 -12.42 -3.36 12.03
N ALA A 109 -13.38 -4.14 12.54
CA ALA A 109 -13.10 -5.35 13.31
C ALA A 109 -12.35 -6.41 12.50
N SER A 110 -12.64 -6.56 11.20
CA SER A 110 -11.90 -7.48 10.33
C SER A 110 -10.45 -7.05 10.12
N ARG A 111 -10.18 -5.74 9.99
CA ARG A 111 -8.82 -5.20 9.85
C ARG A 111 -8.03 -5.33 11.15
N GLU A 112 -8.65 -5.01 12.29
CA GLU A 112 -8.06 -5.21 13.63
C GLU A 112 -7.71 -6.68 13.87
N ALA A 113 -8.60 -7.61 13.52
CA ALA A 113 -8.36 -9.04 13.68
C ALA A 113 -7.25 -9.56 12.74
N PHE A 114 -7.17 -9.04 11.51
CA PHE A 114 -6.14 -9.44 10.55
C PHE A 114 -4.75 -8.95 10.95
N TYR A 115 -4.62 -7.68 11.36
CA TYR A 115 -3.31 -7.11 11.68
C TYR A 115 -2.86 -7.35 13.12
N GLU A 116 -3.80 -7.67 14.02
CA GLU A 116 -3.63 -7.88 15.46
C GLU A 116 -3.16 -6.64 16.24
N ASN A 117 -2.01 -6.08 15.87
CA ASN A 117 -1.39 -4.91 16.48
C ASN A 117 -1.54 -3.68 15.57
N MET A 118 -2.77 -3.18 15.46
CA MET A 118 -3.15 -2.06 14.59
C MET A 118 -3.65 -0.86 15.41
N VAL A 119 -3.36 0.35 14.93
CA VAL A 119 -3.94 1.63 15.39
C VAL A 119 -4.55 2.39 14.22
#